data_AF-A0A9E5SBW3-F1
#
_entry.id   AF-A0A9E5SBW3-F1
#
_cell.length_a   1.000
_cell.length_b   1.000
_cell.length_c   1.000
_cell.angle_alpha   90.00
_cell.angle_beta   90.00
_cell.angle_gamma   90.00
#
_symmetry.space_group_name_H-M   'P 1'
#
loop_
_entity.id
_entity.type
_entity.pdbx_description
1 polymer ?
#
loop_
_entity_poly.entity_id
_entity_poly.type
_entity_poly.pdbx_seq_one_letter_code
_entity_poly.pdbx_strand_id
1 'polypeptide(L)'
;MLNWLLTKMADPLMDDAMEKMLTTKYAENPFVLLTAMEKLTPAAVIEAGMRAETGKELERPLGSPLNLDPWERVLLNPKQLFQLPAEDLNSIDTQTVIGPRAGRPLNLKIPVMITGMSYGASVSLPFKIALAKGASLVGTATNTGESAVTAEERQAAKYLIGQYNRGGWLNSSEQLEQLDAIEVQFGQAAWGGGVTET
;
A
#
# COMPACT_ATOMS: atom_id res chain seq x y z
N MET A 1 6.18 -10.92 49.17
CA MET A 1 7.04 -12.07 48.80
C MET A 1 7.53 -11.98 47.36
N LEU A 2 6.64 -11.79 46.37
CA LEU A 2 7.02 -11.62 44.96
C LEU A 2 7.94 -10.41 44.69
N ASN A 3 7.63 -9.25 45.30
CA ASN A 3 8.44 -8.03 45.12
C ASN A 3 9.89 -8.22 45.63
N TRP A 4 10.06 -8.77 46.84
CA TRP A 4 11.38 -9.04 47.42
C TRP A 4 12.22 -10.03 46.59
N LEU A 5 11.58 -11.04 46.02
CA LEU A 5 12.24 -12.01 45.14
C LEU A 5 12.68 -11.36 43.82
N LEU A 6 11.84 -10.50 43.25
CA LEU A 6 12.15 -9.71 42.06
C LEU A 6 13.32 -8.73 42.32
N THR A 7 13.33 -8.04 43.46
CA THR A 7 14.45 -7.15 43.83
C THR A 7 15.75 -7.94 43.97
N LYS A 8 15.73 -9.08 44.67
CA LYS A 8 16.94 -9.91 44.85
C LYS A 8 17.50 -10.49 43.55
N MET A 9 16.66 -10.73 42.56
CA MET A 9 17.09 -11.17 41.23
C MET A 9 17.56 -10.01 40.36
N ALA A 10 16.95 -8.83 40.51
CA ALA A 10 17.31 -7.63 39.76
C ALA A 10 18.59 -6.96 40.27
N ASP A 11 18.86 -7.01 41.58
CA ASP A 11 20.03 -6.37 42.21
C ASP A 11 21.37 -6.76 41.55
N PRO A 12 21.74 -8.05 41.42
CA PRO A 12 23.03 -8.40 40.80
C PRO A 12 23.10 -8.06 39.30
N LEU A 13 21.95 -8.06 38.61
CA LEU A 13 21.86 -7.64 37.20
C LEU A 13 22.03 -6.13 37.06
N MET A 14 21.45 -5.34 37.96
CA MET A 14 21.58 -3.89 38.00
C MET A 14 22.99 -3.47 38.42
N ASP A 15 23.59 -4.16 39.39
CA ASP A 15 24.95 -3.88 39.84
C ASP A 15 25.95 -4.14 38.72
N ASP A 16 25.87 -5.28 38.02
CA ASP A 16 26.72 -5.59 36.86
C ASP A 16 26.51 -4.59 35.71
N ALA A 17 25.25 -4.21 35.44
CA ALA A 17 24.94 -3.20 34.42
C ALA A 17 25.50 -1.82 34.80
N MET A 18 25.38 -1.41 36.07
CA MET A 18 25.91 -0.14 36.58
C MET A 18 27.43 -0.11 36.58
N GLU A 19 28.07 -1.19 37.03
CA GLU A 19 29.54 -1.33 37.00
C GLU A 19 30.06 -1.20 35.57
N LYS A 20 29.45 -1.93 34.63
CA LYS A 20 29.80 -1.83 33.21
C LYS A 20 29.59 -0.42 32.68
N MET A 21 28.47 0.23 32.99
CA MET A 21 28.21 1.61 32.55
C MET A 21 29.24 2.63 33.07
N LEU A 22 29.82 2.42 34.25
CA LEU A 22 30.74 3.39 34.85
C LEU A 22 32.22 3.11 34.60
N THR A 23 32.60 1.87 34.27
CA THR A 23 34.01 1.45 34.21
C THR A 23 34.49 1.02 32.83
N THR A 24 33.59 0.60 31.93
CA THR A 24 33.99 0.16 30.59
C THR A 24 34.34 1.34 29.68
N LYS A 25 35.27 1.10 28.75
CA LYS A 25 35.59 2.07 27.70
C LYS A 25 34.33 2.44 26.94
N TYR A 26 34.19 3.71 26.60
CA TYR A 26 32.97 4.23 25.98
C TYR A 26 32.53 3.41 24.77
N ALA A 27 33.43 2.96 23.89
CA ALA A 27 33.09 2.17 22.70
C ALA A 27 32.42 0.80 23.00
N GLU A 28 32.66 0.24 24.17
CA GLU A 28 32.11 -1.06 24.62
C GLU A 28 31.01 -0.87 25.67
N ASN A 29 30.69 0.38 25.99
CA ASN A 29 29.78 0.73 27.06
C ASN A 29 28.32 0.57 26.61
N PRO A 30 27.45 -0.06 27.42
CA PRO A 30 26.01 -0.17 27.13
C PRO A 30 25.34 1.17 26.81
N PHE A 31 25.87 2.28 27.34
CA PHE A 31 25.39 3.63 27.10
C PHE A 31 25.50 4.08 25.63
N VAL A 32 26.38 3.46 24.84
CA VAL A 32 26.46 3.71 23.38
C VAL A 32 25.13 3.42 22.71
N LEU A 33 24.41 2.38 23.16
CA LEU A 33 23.11 2.03 22.63
C LEU A 33 22.10 3.17 22.83
N LEU A 34 22.12 3.83 23.99
CA LEU A 34 21.24 4.98 24.28
C LEU A 34 21.54 6.14 23.33
N THR A 35 22.82 6.47 23.11
CA THR A 35 23.19 7.54 22.16
C THR A 35 22.93 7.17 20.69
N ALA A 36 23.00 5.88 20.34
CA ALA A 36 22.60 5.39 19.03
C ALA A 36 21.08 5.51 18.82
N MET A 37 20.28 5.26 19.86
CA MET A 37 18.82 5.45 19.87
C MET A 37 18.39 6.92 19.78
N GLU A 38 19.26 7.89 20.07
CA GLU A 38 18.96 9.30 19.77
C GLU A 38 19.09 9.63 18.28
N LYS A 39 19.93 8.88 17.55
CA LYS A 39 20.16 9.07 16.11
C LYS A 39 19.26 8.20 15.24
N LEU A 40 18.76 7.09 15.79
CA LEU A 40 17.96 6.09 15.11
C LEU A 40 16.62 5.94 15.83
N THR A 41 15.53 5.75 15.08
CA THR A 41 14.25 5.47 15.73
C THR A 41 14.32 4.13 16.48
N PRO A 42 13.54 3.95 17.57
CA PRO A 42 13.47 2.66 18.26
C PRO A 42 13.15 1.49 17.32
N ALA A 43 12.29 1.73 16.32
CA ALA A 43 12.00 0.78 15.26
C ALA A 43 13.26 0.39 14.46
N ALA A 44 14.08 1.37 14.03
CA ALA A 44 15.30 1.09 13.29
C ALA A 44 16.30 0.24 14.10
N VAL A 45 16.44 0.49 15.41
CA VAL A 45 17.33 -0.27 16.29
C VAL A 45 16.84 -1.71 16.47
N ILE A 46 15.56 -1.90 16.77
CA ILE A 46 14.97 -3.24 16.94
C ILE A 46 15.09 -4.04 15.65
N GLU A 47 14.72 -3.44 14.52
CA GLU A 47 14.80 -4.10 13.24
C GLU A 47 16.24 -4.42 12.82
N ALA A 48 17.22 -3.56 13.15
CA ALA A 48 18.63 -3.86 12.92
C ALA A 48 19.08 -5.08 13.74
N GLY A 49 18.64 -5.17 15.00
CA GLY A 49 18.85 -6.35 15.85
C GLY A 49 18.21 -7.62 15.28
N MET A 50 16.97 -7.53 14.78
CA MET A 50 16.30 -8.65 14.14
C MET A 50 17.05 -9.12 12.87
N ARG A 51 17.56 -8.20 12.05
CA ARG A 51 18.39 -8.54 10.88
C ARG A 51 19.71 -9.20 11.29
N ALA A 52 20.36 -8.69 12.35
CA ALA A 52 21.62 -9.23 12.84
C ALA A 52 21.47 -10.65 13.40
N GLU A 53 20.38 -10.93 14.11
CA GLU A 53 20.11 -12.25 14.70
C GLU A 53 19.68 -13.28 13.65
N THR A 54 18.79 -12.88 12.74
CA THR A 54 18.21 -13.81 11.75
C THR A 54 19.07 -13.98 10.51
N GLY A 55 19.94 -13.01 10.20
CA GLY A 55 20.72 -12.95 8.97
C GLY A 55 19.88 -12.77 7.70
N LYS A 56 18.60 -12.41 7.83
CA LYS A 56 17.64 -12.28 6.73
C LYS A 56 17.12 -10.85 6.60
N GLU A 57 16.59 -10.53 5.43
CA GLU A 57 15.80 -9.32 5.27
C GLU A 57 14.49 -9.41 6.07
N LEU A 58 13.97 -8.25 6.49
CA LEU A 58 12.71 -8.19 7.21
C LEU A 58 11.56 -7.99 6.23
N GLU A 59 10.65 -8.94 6.20
CA GLU A 59 9.37 -8.78 5.51
C GLU A 59 8.51 -7.75 6.24
N ARG A 60 8.16 -6.67 5.54
CA ARG A 60 7.26 -5.62 6.04
C ARG A 60 5.91 -5.73 5.33
N PRO A 61 4.90 -6.38 5.93
CA PRO A 61 3.61 -6.59 5.27
C PRO A 61 2.81 -5.30 5.04
N LEU A 62 3.12 -4.24 5.80
CA LEU A 62 2.42 -2.94 5.74
C LEU A 62 3.26 -1.82 5.12
N GLY A 63 4.39 -2.15 4.50
CA GLY A 63 5.25 -1.17 3.82
C GLY A 63 6.16 -0.34 4.75
N SER A 64 6.65 0.78 4.22
CA SER A 64 7.59 1.69 4.90
C SER A 64 6.86 2.65 5.84
N PRO A 65 7.42 3.00 7.02
CA PRO A 65 6.86 4.04 7.89
C PRO A 65 7.03 5.47 7.33
N LEU A 66 7.79 5.63 6.24
CA LEU A 66 7.92 6.92 5.58
C LEU A 66 6.61 7.27 4.89
N ASN A 67 6.01 8.39 5.30
CA ASN A 67 4.95 9.03 4.52
C ASN A 67 5.60 9.66 3.29
N LEU A 68 5.51 8.97 2.15
CA LEU A 68 6.09 9.40 0.89
C LEU A 68 5.13 10.21 0.04
N ASP A 69 3.88 10.44 0.47
CA ASP A 69 2.89 11.21 -0.30
C ASP A 69 3.31 12.69 -0.36
N PRO A 70 3.96 13.15 -1.44
CA PRO A 70 4.62 14.45 -1.45
C PRO A 70 3.64 15.53 -1.96
N TRP A 71 2.34 15.36 -1.72
CA TRP A 71 1.32 16.25 -2.29
C TRP A 71 1.49 17.69 -1.77
N GLU A 72 2.01 17.86 -0.55
CA GLU A 72 2.38 19.17 -0.01
C GLU A 72 3.54 19.85 -0.75
N ARG A 73 4.31 19.10 -1.56
CA ARG A 73 5.38 19.61 -2.41
C ARG A 73 4.87 20.06 -3.78
N VAL A 74 3.62 19.74 -4.12
CA VAL A 74 2.99 20.13 -5.39
C VAL A 74 2.09 21.35 -5.17
N LEU A 75 2.52 22.50 -5.67
CA LEU A 75 1.71 23.71 -5.70
C LEU A 75 1.13 23.92 -7.11
N LEU A 76 -0.19 24.08 -7.20
CA LEU A 76 -0.87 24.41 -8.45
C LEU A 76 -0.93 25.92 -8.61
N ASN A 77 -0.50 26.44 -9.76
CA ASN A 77 -0.60 27.87 -10.07
C ASN A 77 -1.97 28.17 -10.73
N PRO A 78 -2.91 28.85 -10.03
CA PRO A 78 -4.19 29.19 -10.61
C PRO A 78 -4.04 30.25 -11.70
N LYS A 79 -4.68 30.04 -12.86
CA LYS A 79 -4.79 31.08 -13.89
C LYS A 79 -5.89 32.06 -13.48
N GLN A 80 -5.57 33.36 -13.47
CA GLN A 80 -6.52 34.42 -13.08
C GLN A 80 -6.74 35.47 -14.18
N LEU A 81 -5.66 35.98 -14.79
CA LEU A 81 -5.76 37.08 -15.77
C LEU A 81 -5.71 36.62 -17.23
N PHE A 82 -5.01 35.52 -17.52
CA PHE A 82 -4.94 34.98 -18.89
C PHE A 82 -6.26 34.33 -19.33
N GLN A 83 -6.94 33.68 -18.38
CA GLN A 83 -8.24 33.07 -18.56
C GLN A 83 -8.96 33.17 -17.22
N LEU A 84 -10.18 33.70 -17.25
CA LEU A 84 -11.02 33.75 -16.06
C LEU A 84 -11.47 32.34 -15.69
N PRO A 85 -11.72 32.05 -14.40
CA PRO A 85 -12.33 30.79 -13.98
C PRO A 85 -13.63 30.52 -14.71
N ALA A 86 -14.00 29.24 -14.82
CA ALA A 86 -15.31 28.87 -15.35
C ALA A 86 -16.43 29.54 -14.52
N GLU A 87 -17.41 30.12 -15.21
CA GLU A 87 -18.53 30.82 -14.56
C GLU A 87 -19.45 29.86 -13.78
N ASP A 88 -19.59 28.63 -14.27
CA ASP A 88 -20.34 27.55 -13.63
C ASP A 88 -19.45 26.29 -13.53
N LEU A 89 -19.44 25.65 -12.36
CA LEU A 89 -18.74 24.39 -12.16
C LEU A 89 -19.33 23.27 -13.04
N ASN A 90 -20.61 23.34 -13.40
CA ASN A 90 -21.24 22.35 -14.28
C ASN A 90 -20.74 22.42 -15.74
N SER A 91 -20.06 23.49 -16.13
CA SER A 91 -19.46 23.59 -17.47
C SER A 91 -18.11 22.88 -17.58
N ILE A 92 -17.57 22.36 -16.47
CA ILE A 92 -16.28 21.69 -16.44
C ILE A 92 -16.48 20.22 -16.83
N ASP A 93 -16.00 19.87 -18.03
CA ASP A 93 -15.96 18.48 -18.46
C ASP A 93 -14.77 17.75 -17.81
N THR A 94 -15.08 16.67 -17.11
CA THR A 94 -14.09 15.79 -16.45
C THR A 94 -14.05 14.41 -17.12
N GLN A 95 -14.73 14.25 -18.25
CA GLN A 95 -14.70 13.03 -19.04
C GLN A 95 -13.25 12.67 -19.39
N THR A 96 -12.91 11.40 -19.20
CA THR A 96 -11.58 10.88 -19.46
C THR A 96 -11.67 9.65 -20.33
N VAL A 97 -10.87 9.61 -21.40
CA VAL A 97 -10.79 8.47 -22.31
C VAL A 97 -9.47 7.74 -22.09
N ILE A 98 -9.53 6.48 -21.67
CA ILE A 98 -8.36 5.61 -21.55
C ILE A 98 -8.24 4.78 -22.84
N GLY A 99 -7.04 4.80 -23.42
CA GLY A 99 -6.75 4.11 -24.68
C GLY A 99 -7.51 4.69 -25.88
N PRO A 100 -7.41 6.00 -26.20
CA PRO A 100 -8.21 6.64 -27.26
C PRO A 100 -7.97 6.06 -28.67
N ARG A 101 -6.90 5.28 -28.87
CA ARG A 101 -6.58 4.58 -30.13
C ARG A 101 -6.88 3.07 -30.09
N ALA A 102 -7.40 2.56 -28.98
CA ALA A 102 -7.78 1.16 -28.88
C ALA A 102 -9.07 0.91 -29.67
N GLY A 103 -9.29 -0.34 -30.12
CA GLY A 103 -10.54 -0.73 -30.78
C GLY A 103 -11.76 -0.63 -29.86
N ARG A 104 -11.55 -0.68 -28.53
CA ARG A 104 -12.56 -0.48 -27.49
C ARG A 104 -12.01 0.47 -26.41
N PRO A 105 -12.09 1.79 -26.62
CA PRO A 105 -11.62 2.76 -25.62
C PRO A 105 -12.57 2.80 -24.41
N LEU A 106 -11.99 2.99 -23.22
CA LEU A 106 -12.78 3.22 -22.00
C LEU A 106 -13.15 4.69 -21.89
N ASN A 107 -14.46 4.97 -21.88
CA ASN A 107 -14.99 6.33 -21.80
C ASN A 107 -15.56 6.59 -20.39
N LEU A 108 -14.75 7.16 -19.51
CA LEU A 108 -15.11 7.43 -18.12
C LEU A 108 -15.70 8.83 -17.96
N LYS A 109 -16.72 8.98 -17.12
CA LYS A 109 -17.35 10.28 -16.85
C LYS A 109 -16.51 11.19 -15.95
N ILE A 110 -15.57 10.63 -15.20
CA ILE A 110 -14.69 11.32 -14.26
C ILE A 110 -13.27 10.73 -14.31
N PRO A 111 -12.22 11.47 -13.92
CA PRO A 111 -10.83 11.02 -13.94
C PRO A 111 -10.45 10.21 -12.69
N VAL A 112 -11.41 9.50 -12.09
CA VAL A 112 -11.24 8.74 -10.85
C VAL A 112 -11.87 7.37 -11.04
N MET A 113 -11.14 6.31 -10.76
CA MET A 113 -11.60 4.92 -10.86
C MET A 113 -11.28 4.16 -9.59
N ILE A 114 -11.98 3.04 -9.37
CA ILE A 114 -11.74 2.17 -8.22
C ILE A 114 -10.59 1.21 -8.56
N THR A 115 -9.55 1.22 -7.73
CA THR A 115 -8.36 0.38 -7.90
C THR A 115 -8.65 -1.11 -7.68
N GLY A 116 -7.71 -1.96 -8.08
CA GLY A 116 -7.80 -3.41 -7.94
C GLY A 116 -7.71 -3.86 -6.48
N MET A 117 -8.77 -4.53 -6.00
CA MET A 117 -8.81 -5.21 -4.70
C MET A 117 -9.39 -6.60 -4.92
N SER A 118 -8.64 -7.64 -4.53
CA SER A 118 -9.01 -9.02 -4.84
C SER A 118 -10.18 -9.50 -3.97
N TYR A 119 -11.11 -10.20 -4.60
CA TYR A 119 -12.15 -10.93 -3.87
C TYR A 119 -11.55 -12.10 -3.10
N GLY A 120 -11.96 -12.26 -1.83
CA GLY A 120 -11.55 -13.37 -0.95
C GLY A 120 -10.29 -13.04 -0.15
N ALA A 121 -9.23 -12.56 -0.81
CA ALA A 121 -7.99 -12.16 -0.14
C ALA A 121 -8.08 -10.76 0.50
N SER A 122 -8.60 -9.76 -0.21
CA SER A 122 -8.67 -8.38 0.30
C SER A 122 -10.06 -8.00 0.78
N VAL A 123 -11.11 -8.37 0.05
CA VAL A 123 -12.48 -7.89 0.30
C VAL A 123 -13.53 -8.98 0.03
N SER A 124 -14.73 -8.81 0.60
CA SER A 124 -15.86 -9.72 0.40
C SER A 124 -16.61 -9.49 -0.92
N LEU A 125 -17.34 -10.49 -1.41
CA LEU A 125 -18.12 -10.37 -2.65
C LEU A 125 -19.20 -9.26 -2.58
N PRO A 126 -19.99 -9.11 -1.49
CA PRO A 126 -20.94 -8.00 -1.39
C PRO A 126 -20.26 -6.62 -1.48
N PHE A 127 -19.04 -6.50 -0.95
CA PHE A 127 -18.25 -5.27 -1.04
C PHE A 127 -17.86 -4.97 -2.50
N LYS A 128 -17.38 -5.97 -3.24
CA LYS A 128 -17.05 -5.86 -4.67
C LYS A 128 -18.27 -5.45 -5.51
N ILE A 129 -19.43 -6.08 -5.26
CA ILE A 129 -20.69 -5.72 -5.93
C ILE A 129 -21.09 -4.27 -5.62
N ALA A 130 -20.91 -3.82 -4.37
CA ALA A 130 -21.20 -2.44 -3.98
C ALA A 130 -20.30 -1.44 -4.70
N LEU A 131 -18.99 -1.71 -4.79
CA LEU A 131 -18.03 -0.89 -5.54
C LEU A 131 -18.38 -0.84 -7.03
N ALA A 132 -18.69 -2.00 -7.63
CA ALA A 132 -19.08 -2.09 -9.03
C ALA A 132 -20.35 -1.27 -9.32
N LYS A 133 -21.39 -1.37 -8.48
CA LYS A 133 -22.60 -0.55 -8.60
C LYS A 133 -22.28 0.94 -8.45
N GLY A 134 -21.46 1.30 -7.46
CA GLY A 134 -21.04 2.69 -7.23
C GLY A 134 -20.31 3.28 -8.44
N ALA A 135 -19.34 2.54 -8.98
CA ALA A 135 -18.60 2.94 -10.18
C ALA A 135 -19.53 3.12 -11.38
N SER A 136 -20.46 2.17 -11.59
CA SER A 136 -21.46 2.25 -12.66
C SER A 136 -22.36 3.49 -12.56
N LEU A 137 -22.81 3.82 -11.34
CA LEU A 137 -23.70 4.97 -11.09
C LEU A 137 -23.03 6.30 -11.46
N VAL A 138 -21.75 6.47 -11.14
CA VAL A 138 -20.99 7.69 -11.47
C VAL A 138 -20.31 7.62 -12.84
N GLY A 139 -20.48 6.52 -13.57
CA GLY A 139 -19.94 6.34 -14.92
C GLY A 139 -18.43 6.16 -14.97
N THR A 140 -17.82 5.54 -13.96
CA THR A 140 -16.40 5.17 -13.93
C THR A 140 -16.19 3.66 -13.89
N ALA A 141 -14.94 3.23 -13.85
CA ALA A 141 -14.52 1.83 -13.83
C ALA A 141 -14.22 1.31 -12.42
N THR A 142 -14.39 0.01 -12.26
CA THR A 142 -13.90 -0.78 -11.13
C THR A 142 -12.94 -1.86 -11.61
N ASN A 143 -12.09 -2.37 -10.73
CA ASN A 143 -11.07 -3.34 -11.06
C ASN A 143 -11.18 -4.61 -10.20
N THR A 144 -10.99 -5.78 -10.81
CA THR A 144 -11.09 -7.09 -10.13
C THR A 144 -10.06 -7.27 -9.03
N GLY A 145 -8.88 -6.66 -9.13
CA GLY A 145 -7.71 -7.05 -8.35
C GLY A 145 -7.16 -8.41 -8.77
N GLU A 146 -6.22 -8.96 -7.99
CA GLU A 146 -5.63 -10.30 -8.13
C GLU A 146 -6.64 -11.44 -7.85
N SER A 147 -7.79 -11.44 -8.52
CA SER A 147 -8.82 -12.48 -8.42
C SER A 147 -9.54 -12.68 -9.75
N ALA A 148 -10.18 -13.83 -9.92
CA ALA A 148 -11.01 -14.14 -11.08
C ALA A 148 -12.25 -13.22 -11.18
N VAL A 149 -12.81 -13.12 -12.39
CA VAL A 149 -14.08 -12.40 -12.63
C VAL A 149 -15.23 -13.20 -12.01
N THR A 150 -15.99 -12.56 -11.12
CA THR A 150 -17.25 -13.12 -10.62
C THR A 150 -18.41 -12.63 -11.49
N ALA A 151 -19.43 -13.49 -11.68
CA ALA A 151 -20.59 -13.14 -12.50
C ALA A 151 -21.34 -11.93 -11.91
N GLU A 152 -21.43 -11.86 -10.59
CA GLU A 152 -22.11 -10.80 -9.86
C GLU A 152 -21.40 -9.45 -9.99
N GLU A 153 -20.06 -9.42 -9.90
CA GLU A 153 -19.28 -8.20 -10.12
C GLU A 153 -19.41 -7.73 -11.57
N ARG A 154 -19.28 -8.65 -12.53
CA ARG A 154 -19.40 -8.32 -13.96
C ARG A 154 -20.77 -7.76 -14.30
N GLN A 155 -21.84 -8.34 -13.77
CA GLN A 155 -23.21 -7.84 -13.99
C GLN A 155 -23.44 -6.47 -13.35
N ALA A 156 -22.76 -6.16 -12.24
CA ALA A 156 -22.88 -4.90 -11.53
C ALA A 156 -22.05 -3.75 -12.15
N ALA A 157 -20.94 -4.08 -12.82
CA ALA A 157 -20.00 -3.12 -13.37
C ALA A 157 -20.36 -2.68 -14.79
N LYS A 158 -20.40 -1.37 -15.04
CA LYS A 158 -20.47 -0.78 -16.37
C LYS A 158 -19.15 -0.94 -17.12
N TYR A 159 -18.05 -0.62 -16.43
CA TYR A 159 -16.70 -0.84 -16.90
C TYR A 159 -15.95 -1.68 -15.86
N LEU A 160 -15.55 -2.90 -16.23
CA LEU A 160 -14.74 -3.78 -15.40
C LEU A 160 -13.36 -3.94 -16.02
N ILE A 161 -12.35 -3.54 -15.26
CA ILE A 161 -10.94 -3.77 -15.57
C ILE A 161 -10.55 -5.06 -14.86
N GLY A 162 -9.96 -6.01 -15.59
CA GLY A 162 -9.43 -7.23 -14.99
C GLY A 162 -7.91 -7.14 -14.85
N GLN A 163 -7.41 -7.55 -13.68
CA GLN A 163 -5.98 -7.55 -13.42
C GLN A 163 -5.33 -8.89 -13.82
N TYR A 164 -4.58 -8.86 -14.92
CA TYR A 164 -3.78 -9.98 -15.40
C TYR A 164 -2.54 -10.13 -14.52
N ASN A 165 -2.58 -11.11 -13.62
CA ASN A 165 -1.58 -11.35 -12.58
C ASN A 165 -0.81 -12.65 -12.80
N ARG A 166 0.28 -12.82 -12.05
CA ARG A 166 1.14 -14.01 -12.12
C ARG A 166 0.55 -15.25 -11.43
N GLY A 167 -0.46 -15.07 -10.58
CA GLY A 167 -1.08 -16.14 -9.79
C GLY A 167 -1.96 -17.10 -10.57
N GLY A 168 -2.16 -16.88 -11.88
CA GLY A 168 -2.96 -17.78 -12.72
C GLY A 168 -4.46 -17.47 -12.70
N TRP A 169 -4.92 -16.65 -11.76
CA TRP A 169 -6.30 -16.19 -11.66
C TRP A 169 -6.59 -15.20 -12.78
N LEU A 170 -7.71 -15.34 -13.50
CA LEU A 170 -8.10 -14.47 -14.63
C LEU A 170 -7.37 -14.71 -15.96
N ASN A 171 -6.61 -15.79 -16.09
CA ASN A 171 -5.76 -16.02 -17.28
C ASN A 171 -6.43 -16.84 -18.42
N SER A 172 -7.73 -17.14 -18.33
CA SER A 172 -8.46 -17.85 -19.40
C SER A 172 -9.07 -16.88 -20.42
N SER A 173 -9.17 -17.28 -21.69
CA SER A 173 -9.77 -16.44 -22.75
C SER A 173 -11.20 -16.04 -22.40
N GLU A 174 -11.97 -16.98 -21.85
CA GLU A 174 -13.36 -16.77 -21.47
C GLU A 174 -13.51 -15.71 -20.38
N GLN A 175 -12.54 -15.59 -19.46
CA GLN A 175 -12.55 -14.54 -18.43
C GLN A 175 -12.09 -13.20 -18.99
N LEU A 176 -11.07 -13.19 -19.86
CA LEU A 176 -10.56 -11.97 -20.48
C LEU A 176 -11.56 -11.31 -21.43
N GLU A 177 -12.35 -12.10 -22.15
CA GLU A 177 -13.40 -11.61 -23.06
C GLU A 177 -14.54 -10.89 -22.33
N GLN A 178 -14.69 -11.11 -21.01
CA GLN A 178 -15.70 -10.43 -20.19
C GLN A 178 -15.27 -9.03 -19.75
N LEU A 179 -14.04 -8.61 -20.02
CA LEU A 179 -13.49 -7.35 -19.51
C LEU A 179 -13.61 -6.20 -20.50
N ASP A 180 -13.68 -4.98 -19.97
CA ASP A 180 -13.65 -3.76 -20.78
C ASP A 180 -12.21 -3.25 -20.98
N ALA A 181 -11.30 -3.59 -20.07
CA ALA A 181 -9.86 -3.42 -20.22
C ALA A 181 -9.10 -4.43 -19.37
N ILE A 182 -7.82 -4.61 -19.69
CA ILE A 182 -6.89 -5.50 -18.98
C ILE A 182 -5.78 -4.64 -18.38
N GLU A 183 -5.57 -4.78 -17.08
CA GLU A 183 -4.41 -4.24 -16.37
C GLU A 183 -3.36 -5.34 -16.23
N VAL A 184 -2.19 -5.16 -16.84
CA VAL A 184 -1.07 -6.09 -16.70
C VAL A 184 -0.30 -5.75 -15.42
N GLN A 185 -0.39 -6.62 -14.42
CA GLN A 185 0.20 -6.38 -13.12
C GLN A 185 1.66 -6.84 -13.07
N PHE A 186 2.56 -5.90 -12.81
CA PHE A 186 3.98 -6.18 -12.54
C PHE A 186 4.32 -6.20 -11.04
N GLY A 187 3.50 -5.58 -10.20
CA GLY A 187 3.68 -5.48 -8.76
C GLY A 187 2.68 -4.50 -8.15
N GLN A 188 2.72 -4.34 -6.83
CA GLN A 188 1.90 -3.40 -6.07
C GLN A 188 2.76 -2.59 -5.10
N ALA A 189 2.44 -1.31 -4.89
CA ALA A 189 3.28 -0.43 -4.07
C ALA A 189 3.45 -0.93 -2.62
N ALA A 190 2.46 -1.63 -2.06
CA ALA A 190 2.51 -2.16 -0.70
C ALA A 190 3.56 -3.28 -0.51
N TRP A 191 3.81 -4.08 -1.55
CA TRP A 191 4.64 -5.29 -1.47
C TRP A 191 5.67 -5.41 -2.61
N GLY A 192 5.84 -4.34 -3.39
CA GLY A 192 6.72 -4.31 -4.56
C GLY A 192 6.31 -5.31 -5.64
N GLY A 193 7.30 -5.95 -6.27
CA GLY A 193 7.11 -6.99 -7.27
C GLY A 193 6.76 -8.37 -6.70
N GLY A 194 6.72 -8.49 -5.36
CA GLY A 194 6.41 -9.67 -4.56
C GLY A 194 6.43 -11.02 -5.28
N VAL A 195 7.61 -11.65 -5.34
CA VAL A 195 7.74 -13.11 -5.46
C VAL A 195 9.04 -13.51 -4.76
N THR A 196 8.97 -14.51 -3.89
CA THR A 196 10.13 -15.36 -3.58
C THR A 196 10.48 -16.15 -4.83
N GLU A 197 11.73 -16.06 -5.29
CA GLU A 197 12.27 -16.97 -6.32
C GLU A 197 11.93 -18.42 -5.94
N THR A 198 11.18 -19.12 -6.80
CA THR A 198 11.10 -20.59 -6.78
C THR A 198 12.23 -21.18 -7.60
#